data_AF-A0AAU7ZHB4-F1
#
_entry.id   AF-A0AAU7ZHB4-F1
#
_cell.length_a   1.000
_cell.length_b   1.000
_cell.length_c   1.000
_cell.angle_alpha   90.00
_cell.angle_beta   90.00
_cell.angle_gamma   90.00
#
_symmetry.space_group_name_H-M   'P 1'
#
loop_
_entity.id
_entity.type
_entity.pdbx_description
1 polymer ?
#
loop_
_entity_poly.entity_id
_entity_poly.type
_entity_poly.pdbx_seq_one_letter_code
_entity_poly.pdbx_strand_id
1 'polypeptide(L)'
;MPPFSEVTRIEAAIKNKSSKELEWSLWYCRMRQAVPSARPADLKYWRGIEALVKETMAGPVEAKVYPAKKKKAGRGLGLGPVEAGEDS
;
A
#
# COMPACT_ATOMS: atom_id res chain seq x y z
N MET A 1 23.74 28.31 5.97
CA MET A 1 23.58 26.87 6.27
C MET A 1 22.18 26.47 5.84
N PRO A 2 21.98 25.50 4.94
CA PRO A 2 20.63 25.21 4.49
C PRO A 2 19.85 24.57 5.66
N PRO A 3 18.67 25.08 6.03
CA PRO A 3 17.89 24.60 7.18
C PRO A 3 17.11 23.30 6.88
N PHE A 4 17.71 22.38 6.12
CA PHE A 4 17.04 21.25 5.49
C PHE A 4 17.74 19.89 5.74
N SER A 5 18.31 19.64 6.92
CA SER A 5 19.02 18.37 7.16
C SER A 5 18.08 17.20 7.44
N GLU A 6 17.03 17.37 8.24
CA GLU A 6 16.24 16.23 8.72
C GLU A 6 15.14 15.83 7.74
N VAL A 7 14.39 16.79 7.19
CA VAL A 7 13.34 16.48 6.21
C VAL A 7 13.94 15.84 4.97
N THR A 8 15.04 16.38 4.44
CA THR A 8 15.77 15.78 3.31
C THR A 8 16.29 14.38 3.64
N ARG A 9 16.73 14.15 4.89
CA ARG A 9 17.14 12.81 5.34
C ARG A 9 15.96 11.84 5.37
N ILE A 10 14.79 12.27 5.83
CA ILE A 10 13.56 11.47 5.82
C ILE A 10 13.13 11.17 4.38
N GLU A 11 13.16 12.16 3.49
CA GLU A 11 12.83 11.98 2.07
C GLU A 11 13.80 11.00 1.40
N ALA A 12 15.10 11.11 1.68
CA ALA A 12 16.10 10.16 1.20
C ALA A 12 15.87 8.75 1.77
N ALA A 13 15.48 8.63 3.05
CA ALA A 13 15.14 7.36 3.68
C ALA A 13 13.95 6.68 2.98
N ILE A 14 12.91 7.45 2.67
CA ILE A 14 11.73 6.99 1.93
C ILE A 14 12.12 6.54 0.52
N LYS A 15 12.89 7.36 -0.20
CA LYS A 15 13.33 7.06 -1.57
C LYS A 15 14.19 5.78 -1.64
N ASN A 16 15.11 5.63 -0.69
CA ASN A 16 16.05 4.51 -0.65
C ASN A 16 15.46 3.27 0.03
N LYS A 17 14.27 3.38 0.64
CA LYS A 17 13.64 2.32 1.47
C LYS A 17 14.60 1.75 2.52
N SER A 18 15.43 2.61 3.10
CA SER A 18 16.43 2.20 4.10
C SER A 18 15.74 1.99 5.45
N SER A 19 15.61 0.75 5.90
CA SER A 19 14.90 0.40 7.15
C SER A 19 15.43 1.16 8.36
N LYS A 20 16.75 1.21 8.54
CA LYS A 20 17.41 1.92 9.64
C LYS A 20 17.10 3.42 9.64
N GLU A 21 17.09 4.05 8.46
CA GLU A 21 16.80 5.47 8.34
C GLU A 21 15.30 5.76 8.49
N LEU A 22 14.42 4.84 8.09
CA LEU A 22 12.98 4.94 8.32
C LEU A 22 12.64 4.81 9.81
N GLU A 23 13.30 3.92 10.55
CA GLU A 23 13.16 3.81 12.01
C GLU A 23 13.58 5.11 12.71
N TRP A 24 14.74 5.66 12.31
CA TRP A 24 15.20 6.96 12.80
C TRP A 24 14.17 8.08 12.48
N SER A 25 13.65 8.08 11.26
CA SER A 25 12.65 9.05 10.80
C SER A 25 11.37 8.99 11.64
N LEU A 26 10.91 7.78 11.97
CA LEU A 26 9.72 7.55 12.79
C LEU A 26 9.93 8.02 14.24
N TRP A 27 11.08 7.71 14.83
CA TRP A 27 11.45 8.22 16.14
C TRP A 27 11.51 9.76 16.15
N TYR A 28 12.14 10.37 15.14
CA TYR A 28 12.27 11.82 15.05
C TYR A 28 10.91 12.52 14.94
N CYS A 29 9.99 11.98 14.14
CA CYS A 29 8.62 12.51 14.04
C CYS A 29 7.90 12.48 15.39
N ARG A 30 8.05 11.41 16.18
CA ARG A 30 7.46 11.31 17.53
C ARG A 30 8.10 12.27 18.50
N MET A 31 9.42 12.42 18.45
CA MET A 31 10.16 13.40 19.26
C MET A 31 9.66 14.82 19.00
N ARG A 32 9.45 15.22 17.74
CA ARG A 32 8.89 16.53 17.37
C ARG A 32 7.45 16.73 17.85
N GLN A 33 6.66 15.66 17.90
CA GLN A 33 5.28 15.71 18.42
C GLN A 33 5.21 15.80 19.94
N ALA A 34 6.23 15.31 20.66
CA ALA A 34 6.27 15.33 22.12
C ALA A 34 6.75 16.68 22.69
N VAL A 35 7.16 17.64 21.86
CA VAL A 35 7.60 18.97 22.31
C VAL A 35 6.40 19.75 22.85
N PRO A 36 6.36 20.11 24.15
CA PRO A 36 5.18 20.74 24.75
C PRO A 36 4.81 22.10 24.15
N SER A 37 5.79 22.82 23.61
CA SER A 37 5.62 24.13 22.96
C SER A 37 5.33 24.04 21.45
N ALA A 38 5.18 22.83 20.90
CA ALA A 38 4.90 22.66 19.48
C ALA A 38 3.53 23.25 19.13
N ARG A 39 3.47 24.04 18.05
CA ARG A 39 2.20 24.59 17.58
C ARG A 39 1.35 23.47 16.95
N PRO A 40 0.01 23.58 16.99
CA PRO A 40 -0.87 22.58 16.37
C PRO A 40 -0.57 22.32 14.88
N ALA A 41 -0.16 23.36 14.13
CA ALA A 41 0.25 23.23 12.74
C ALA A 41 1.52 22.37 12.57
N ASP A 42 2.51 22.56 13.45
CA ASP A 42 3.75 21.78 13.44
C ASP A 42 3.43 20.31 13.79
N LEU A 43 2.58 20.06 14.79
CA LEU A 43 2.12 18.71 15.13
C LEU A 43 1.43 18.01 13.95
N LYS A 44 0.54 18.72 13.24
CA LYS A 44 -0.15 18.19 12.06
C LYS A 44 0.85 17.85 10.95
N TYR A 45 1.84 18.71 10.72
CA TYR A 45 2.90 18.46 9.74
C TYR A 45 3.70 17.19 10.08
N TRP A 46 4.19 17.07 11.32
CA TRP A 46 4.98 15.90 11.74
C TRP A 46 4.16 14.60 11.77
N ARG A 47 2.85 14.67 12.08
CA ARG A 47 1.93 13.52 11.94
C ARG A 47 1.78 13.06 10.49
N GLY A 48 1.72 14.00 9.54
CA GLY A 48 1.68 13.69 8.12
C GLY A 48 2.94 12.95 7.66
N ILE A 49 4.11 13.42 8.08
CA ILE A 49 5.39 12.75 7.78
C ILE A 49 5.45 11.36 8.43
N GLU A 50 5.02 11.22 9.69
CA GLU A 50 4.99 9.93 10.37
C GLU A 50 4.12 8.90 9.60
N ALA A 51 2.99 9.34 9.05
CA ALA A 51 2.13 8.47 8.23
C ALA A 51 2.85 7.98 6.96
N LEU A 52 3.54 8.88 6.24
CA LEU A 52 4.31 8.53 5.04
C LEU A 52 5.44 7.54 5.34
N VAL A 53 6.16 7.75 6.46
CA VAL A 53 7.22 6.84 6.90
C VAL A 53 6.65 5.46 7.25
N LYS A 54 5.52 5.40 7.97
CA LYS A 54 4.85 4.13 8.30
C LYS A 54 4.35 3.39 7.06
N GLU A 55 3.77 4.11 6.10
CA GLU A 55 3.34 3.52 4.83
C GLU A 55 4.52 2.92 4.06
N THR A 56 5.65 3.64 4.02
CA THR A 56 6.87 3.15 3.38
C THR A 56 7.44 1.91 4.10
N MET A 57 7.38 1.88 5.44
CA MET A 57 7.82 0.74 6.25
C MET A 57 6.91 -0.49 6.12
N ALA A 58 5.60 -0.30 5.91
CA ALA A 58 4.64 -1.39 5.76
C ALA A 58 4.89 -2.24 4.51
N GLY A 59 5.77 -1.79 3.61
CA GLY A 59 6.04 -2.45 2.33
C GLY A 59 4.87 -2.29 1.36
N PRO A 60 5.04 -2.67 0.09
CA PRO A 60 3.92 -2.71 -0.84
C PRO A 60 2.90 -3.72 -0.32
N VAL A 61 1.71 -3.23 0.03
CA VAL A 61 0.54 -4.10 0.24
C VAL A 61 0.38 -4.88 -1.06
N GLU A 62 0.66 -6.19 -1.03
CA GLU A 62 0.38 -7.05 -2.17
C GLU A 62 -1.10 -6.83 -2.51
N ALA A 63 -1.33 -6.14 -3.63
CA ALA A 63 -2.66 -5.99 -4.17
C ALA A 63 -3.20 -7.40 -4.31
N LYS A 64 -4.24 -7.74 -3.55
CA LYS A 64 -4.92 -9.03 -3.63
C LYS A 64 -5.18 -9.29 -5.10
N VAL A 65 -4.37 -10.14 -5.71
CA VAL A 65 -4.58 -10.64 -7.05
C VAL A 65 -5.81 -11.52 -6.90
N TYR A 66 -6.98 -10.92 -7.12
CA TYR A 66 -8.20 -11.68 -7.33
C TYR A 66 -7.86 -12.63 -8.48
N PRO A 67 -7.93 -13.97 -8.27
CA PRO A 67 -7.74 -14.87 -9.38
C PRO A 67 -8.84 -14.54 -10.39
N ALA A 68 -8.46 -13.93 -11.51
CA ALA A 68 -9.35 -13.73 -12.64
C ALA A 68 -9.87 -15.12 -12.98
N LYS A 69 -11.16 -15.37 -12.71
CA LYS A 69 -11.81 -16.65 -12.97
C LYS A 69 -11.49 -17.05 -14.41
N LYS A 70 -10.61 -18.05 -14.57
CA LYS A 70 -10.37 -18.68 -15.86
C LYS A 70 -11.73 -19.18 -16.36
N LYS A 71 -12.31 -18.50 -17.37
CA LYS A 71 -13.45 -19.05 -18.10
C LYS A 71 -12.98 -20.39 -18.67
N LYS A 72 -13.59 -21.50 -18.23
CA LYS A 72 -13.44 -22.78 -18.91
C LYS A 72 -14.00 -22.62 -20.32
N ALA A 73 -13.14 -22.59 -21.32
CA ALA A 73 -13.53 -22.90 -22.68
C ALA A 73 -13.88 -24.40 -22.72
N GLY A 74 -15.04 -24.76 -23.27
CA GLY A 74 -15.36 -26.16 -23.56
C GLY A 74 -16.38 -26.82 -22.64
N ARG A 75 -17.56 -26.22 -22.46
CA ARG A 75 -18.77 -27.02 -22.20
C ARG A 75 -19.56 -27.04 -23.50
N GLY A 76 -19.24 -28.02 -24.34
CA GLY A 76 -20.03 -28.31 -25.53
C GLY A 76 -21.48 -28.52 -25.11
N LEU A 77 -22.38 -27.70 -25.63
CA LEU A 77 -23.79 -28.06 -25.70
C LEU A 77 -23.90 -29.09 -26.82
N GLY A 78 -23.67 -30.37 -26.47
CA GLY A 78 -24.09 -31.49 -27.30
C GLY A 78 -25.61 -31.52 -27.34
N LEU A 79 -26.20 -30.81 -28.30
CA LEU A 79 -27.57 -31.04 -28.76
C LEU A 79 -27.53 -32.26 -29.66
N GLY A 80 -27.58 -33.46 -29.05
CA GLY A 80 -27.96 -34.68 -29.75
C GLY A 80 -29.48 -34.80 -29.70
N PRO A 81 -30.20 -34.95 -30.83
CA PRO A 81 -31.62 -35.24 -30.78
C PRO A 81 -31.83 -36.69 -30.33
N VAL A 82 -32.68 -36.86 -29.32
CA VAL A 82 -33.22 -38.17 -28.90
C VAL A 82 -34.37 -38.50 -29.85
N GLU A 83 -34.31 -39.68 -30.46
CA GLU A 83 -35.39 -40.25 -31.26
C GLU A 83 -36.62 -40.53 -30.40
N ALA A 84 -37.80 -40.16 -30.89
CA ALA A 84 -39.08 -40.72 -30.47
C ALA A 84 -39.88 -40.99 -31.75
N GLY A 85 -40.07 -42.28 -32.06
CA GLY A 85 -40.86 -42.73 -33.19
C GLY A 85 -42.36 -42.49 -32.98
N GLU A 86 -43.07 -42.37 -34.10
CA GLU A 86 -44.53 -42.49 -34.15
C GLU A 86 -44.90 -43.39 -35.34
N ASP A 87 -45.84 -44.27 -35.06
CA ASP A 87 -46.24 -45.50 -35.75
C ASP A 87 -47.44 -45.25 -36.68
N SER A 88 -47.52 -46.03 -37.78
CA SER A 88 -48.64 -46.25 -38.72
C SER A 88 -48.94 -45.21 -39.81
#